data_AF-A0A7R9VHQ5-F1
#
_entry.id   AF-A0A7R9VHQ5-F1
#
_cell.length_a   1.000
_cell.length_b   1.000
_cell.length_c   1.000
_cell.angle_alpha   90.00
_cell.angle_beta   90.00
_cell.angle_gamma   90.00
#
_symmetry.space_group_name_H-M   'P 1'
#
loop_
_entity.id
_entity.type
_entity.pdbx_description
1 polymer ?
#
loop_
_entity_poly.entity_id
_entity_poly.type
_entity_poly.pdbx_seq_one_letter_code
_entity_poly.pdbx_strand_id
1 'polypeptide(L)'
;GGGEAAAAAALAQAARLDVESPDVWATAALLAVRGGRPEEAAAALKCAMQLGLEDAALLAALGKEYASAGGRARVAENLLRIAAAKRPTDADVAALLGSLVEQREAAAAEAEAGADAADGAVAA
;
A
#
# COMPACT_ATOMS: atom_id res chain seq x y z
N GLY A 1 20.64 -7.58 -6.65
CA GLY A 1 20.29 -8.83 -7.38
C GLY A 1 19.44 -9.83 -6.61
N GLY A 2 18.80 -9.48 -5.48
CA GLY A 2 17.91 -10.41 -4.75
C GLY A 2 16.41 -10.21 -5.00
N GLY A 3 15.98 -8.98 -5.32
CA GLY A 3 14.56 -8.64 -5.47
C GLY A 3 13.88 -9.24 -6.71
N GLU A 4 14.59 -9.32 -7.84
CA GLU A 4 14.03 -9.87 -9.09
C GLU A 4 13.73 -11.37 -8.99
N ALA A 5 14.60 -12.15 -8.34
CA ALA A 5 14.38 -13.58 -8.16
C ALA A 5 13.17 -13.87 -7.26
N ALA A 6 12.99 -13.03 -6.23
CA ALA A 6 11.88 -13.14 -5.31
C ALA A 6 10.55 -12.75 -5.99
N ALA A 7 10.55 -11.64 -6.73
CA ALA A 7 9.42 -11.22 -7.57
C ALA A 7 9.02 -12.31 -8.57
N ALA A 8 9.99 -12.91 -9.27
CA ALA A 8 9.74 -13.99 -10.20
C ALA A 8 9.12 -15.24 -9.53
N ALA A 9 9.51 -15.56 -8.30
CA ALA A 9 8.97 -16.70 -7.56
C ALA A 9 7.48 -16.49 -7.19
N ALA A 10 7.12 -15.30 -6.71
CA ALA A 10 5.72 -14.96 -6.41
C ALA A 10 4.87 -14.96 -7.68
N LEU A 11 5.39 -14.39 -8.78
CA LEU A 11 4.73 -14.41 -10.09
C LEU A 11 4.50 -15.85 -10.57
N ALA A 12 5.49 -16.72 -10.44
CA ALA A 12 5.36 -18.13 -10.80
C ALA A 12 4.34 -18.88 -9.93
N GLN A 13 4.26 -18.57 -8.64
CA GLN A 13 3.31 -19.23 -7.73
C GLN A 13 1.87 -18.79 -7.99
N ALA A 14 1.63 -17.50 -8.21
CA ALA A 14 0.31 -16.99 -8.60
C ALA A 14 -0.13 -17.54 -9.97
N ALA A 15 0.77 -17.53 -10.96
CA ALA A 15 0.49 -18.06 -12.29
C ALA A 15 0.18 -19.57 -12.31
N ARG A 16 0.66 -20.34 -11.33
CA ARG A 16 0.32 -21.76 -11.16
C ARG A 16 -1.10 -21.98 -10.62
N LEU A 17 -1.65 -21.02 -9.88
CA LEU A 17 -2.99 -21.12 -9.32
C LEU A 17 -4.03 -20.69 -10.36
N ASP A 18 -3.92 -19.46 -10.83
CA ASP A 18 -4.69 -18.93 -11.94
C ASP A 18 -4.03 -17.62 -12.38
N VAL A 19 -3.50 -17.60 -13.61
CA VAL A 19 -2.79 -16.44 -14.16
C VAL A 19 -3.75 -15.32 -14.58
N GLU A 20 -5.03 -15.63 -14.80
CA GLU A 20 -6.04 -14.69 -15.30
C GLU A 20 -6.89 -14.09 -14.17
N SER A 21 -6.78 -14.62 -12.95
CA SER A 21 -7.54 -14.13 -11.79
C SER A 21 -6.88 -12.93 -11.11
N PRO A 22 -7.49 -11.73 -11.14
CA PRO A 22 -6.95 -10.57 -10.43
C PRO A 22 -6.89 -10.78 -8.90
N ASP A 23 -7.80 -11.58 -8.34
CA ASP A 23 -7.87 -11.85 -6.89
C ASP A 23 -6.70 -12.72 -6.43
N VAL A 24 -6.24 -13.67 -7.26
CA VAL A 24 -5.06 -14.48 -6.98
C VAL A 24 -3.81 -13.59 -6.92
N TRP A 25 -3.67 -12.68 -7.87
CA TRP A 25 -2.57 -11.70 -7.90
C TRP A 25 -2.61 -10.75 -6.70
N ALA A 26 -3.79 -10.27 -6.33
CA ALA A 26 -3.98 -9.41 -5.17
C ALA A 26 -3.68 -10.15 -3.85
N THR A 27 -4.07 -11.41 -3.74
CA THR A 27 -3.75 -12.26 -2.59
C THR A 27 -2.25 -12.52 -2.49
N ALA A 28 -1.58 -12.77 -3.62
CA ALA A 28 -0.12 -12.90 -3.65
C ALA A 28 0.58 -11.60 -3.20
N ALA A 29 0.07 -10.44 -3.62
CA ALA A 29 0.57 -9.15 -3.16
C ALA A 29 0.41 -8.98 -1.64
N LEU A 30 -0.74 -9.35 -1.09
CA LEU A 30 -1.03 -9.27 0.34
C LEU A 30 -0.04 -10.12 1.16
N LEU A 31 0.19 -11.36 0.73
CA LEU A 31 1.15 -12.26 1.36
C LEU A 31 2.60 -11.78 1.23
N ALA A 32 2.93 -11.10 0.14
CA ALA A 32 4.24 -10.51 -0.06
C ALA A 32 4.48 -9.30 0.87
N VAL A 33 3.48 -8.42 1.03
CA VAL A 33 3.57 -7.29 1.99
C VAL A 33 3.80 -7.81 3.41
N ARG A 34 2.96 -8.77 3.86
CA ARG A 34 3.07 -9.37 5.19
C ARG A 34 4.38 -10.12 5.42
N GLY A 35 4.95 -10.67 4.35
CA GLY A 35 6.25 -11.33 4.38
C GLY A 35 7.45 -10.39 4.30
N GLY A 36 7.25 -9.06 4.31
CA GLY A 36 8.36 -8.11 4.19
C GLY A 36 9.05 -8.16 2.83
N ARG A 37 8.32 -8.53 1.77
CA ARG A 37 8.83 -8.70 0.40
C ARG A 37 8.27 -7.58 -0.49
N PRO A 38 8.78 -6.35 -0.36
CA PRO A 38 8.23 -5.15 -0.98
C PRO A 38 8.15 -5.22 -2.51
N GLU A 39 9.16 -5.79 -3.15
CA GLU A 39 9.26 -5.91 -4.61
C GLU A 39 8.24 -6.91 -5.17
N GLU A 40 8.13 -8.08 -4.54
CA GLU A 40 7.11 -9.10 -4.87
C GLU A 40 5.70 -8.53 -4.77
N ALA A 41 5.43 -7.79 -3.69
CA ALA A 41 4.13 -7.18 -3.48
C ALA A 41 3.77 -6.19 -4.58
N ALA A 42 4.72 -5.36 -5.00
CA ALA A 42 4.50 -4.38 -6.06
C ALA A 42 4.25 -5.04 -7.42
N ALA A 43 5.00 -6.10 -7.75
CA ALA A 43 4.82 -6.86 -8.99
C ALA A 43 3.45 -7.54 -9.04
N ALA A 44 3.07 -8.25 -7.97
CA ALA A 44 1.79 -8.94 -7.89
C ALA A 44 0.61 -7.95 -7.88
N LEU A 45 0.72 -6.83 -7.16
CA LEU A 45 -0.31 -5.79 -7.16
C LEU A 45 -0.49 -5.18 -8.55
N LYS A 46 0.60 -4.95 -9.29
CA LYS A 46 0.53 -4.45 -10.66
C LYS A 46 -0.24 -5.42 -11.56
N CYS A 47 0.05 -6.72 -11.50
CA CYS A 47 -0.70 -7.74 -12.25
C CYS A 47 -2.19 -7.73 -11.88
N ALA A 48 -2.52 -7.70 -10.59
CA ALA A 48 -3.91 -7.64 -10.13
C ALA A 48 -4.66 -6.44 -10.70
N MET A 49 -4.02 -5.25 -10.66
CA MET A 49 -4.62 -4.03 -11.20
C MET A 49 -4.77 -4.07 -12.73
N GLN A 50 -3.80 -4.64 -13.45
CA GLN A 50 -3.88 -4.81 -14.91
C GLN A 50 -4.98 -5.77 -15.34
N LEU A 51 -5.26 -6.78 -14.53
CA LEU A 51 -6.35 -7.74 -14.74
C LEU A 51 -7.71 -7.23 -14.23
N GLY A 52 -7.77 -6.03 -13.68
CA GLY A 52 -9.02 -5.41 -13.23
C GLY A 52 -9.46 -5.91 -11.86
N LEU A 53 -8.58 -5.90 -10.85
CA LEU A 53 -8.98 -6.13 -9.46
C LEU A 53 -10.12 -5.19 -9.04
N GLU A 54 -11.29 -5.75 -8.78
CA GLU A 54 -12.49 -4.99 -8.42
C GLU A 54 -13.00 -5.25 -7.00
N ASP A 55 -12.51 -6.29 -6.32
CA ASP A 55 -12.95 -6.62 -4.98
C ASP A 55 -12.52 -5.54 -3.99
N ALA A 56 -13.50 -4.75 -3.54
CA ALA A 56 -13.29 -3.68 -2.58
C ALA A 56 -12.77 -4.17 -1.22
N ALA A 57 -13.08 -5.42 -0.80
CA ALA A 57 -12.57 -5.97 0.45
C ALA A 57 -11.09 -6.31 0.33
N LEU A 58 -10.69 -6.90 -0.80
CA LEU A 58 -9.31 -7.23 -1.05
C LEU A 58 -8.46 -5.97 -1.27
N LEU A 59 -9.00 -4.96 -1.95
CA LEU A 59 -8.40 -3.62 -2.06
C LEU A 59 -8.19 -2.96 -0.69
N ALA A 60 -9.22 -3.01 0.19
CA ALA A 60 -9.12 -2.47 1.53
C ALA A 60 -8.08 -3.21 2.39
N ALA A 61 -8.07 -4.55 2.32
CA ALA A 61 -7.11 -5.39 3.03
C ALA A 61 -5.67 -5.09 2.60
N LEU A 62 -5.42 -5.01 1.28
CA LEU A 62 -4.12 -4.59 0.75
C LEU A 62 -3.75 -3.19 1.25
N GLY A 63 -4.67 -2.23 1.13
CA GLY A 63 -4.45 -0.86 1.59
C GLY A 63 -4.02 -0.80 3.05
N LYS A 64 -4.70 -1.55 3.93
CA LYS A 64 -4.35 -1.68 5.35
C LYS A 64 -2.94 -2.25 5.55
N GLU A 65 -2.60 -3.35 4.89
CA GLU A 65 -1.28 -3.97 5.04
C GLU A 65 -0.17 -3.04 4.52
N TYR A 66 -0.40 -2.34 3.41
CA TYR A 66 0.55 -1.34 2.89
C TYR A 66 0.72 -0.14 3.83
N ALA A 67 -0.34 0.27 4.55
CA ALA A 67 -0.24 1.32 5.56
C ALA A 67 0.61 0.84 6.75
N SER A 68 0.39 -0.40 7.22
CA SER A 68 1.13 -0.98 8.34
C SER A 68 2.58 -1.31 8.03
N ALA A 69 2.93 -1.62 6.77
CA ALA A 69 4.29 -1.97 6.36
C ALA A 69 5.29 -0.80 6.39
N GLY A 70 4.81 0.45 6.50
CA GLY A 70 5.65 1.65 6.51
C GLY A 70 6.23 2.02 5.13
N GLY A 71 6.51 3.30 4.90
CA GLY A 71 7.15 3.80 3.67
C GLY A 71 6.31 3.70 2.39
N ARG A 72 5.05 3.24 2.47
CA ARG A 72 4.16 3.02 1.32
C ARG A 72 2.77 3.65 1.48
N ALA A 73 2.67 4.72 2.28
CA ALA A 73 1.43 5.43 2.58
C ALA A 73 0.63 5.82 1.33
N ARG A 74 1.32 6.26 0.25
CA ARG A 74 0.64 6.60 -1.02
C ARG A 74 -0.04 5.41 -1.69
N VAL A 75 0.59 4.23 -1.65
CA VAL A 75 -0.01 3.01 -2.23
C VAL A 75 -1.22 2.61 -1.41
N ALA A 76 -1.08 2.61 -0.07
CA ALA A 76 -2.16 2.33 0.85
C ALA A 76 -3.38 3.24 0.62
N GLU A 77 -3.14 4.55 0.57
CA GLU A 77 -4.15 5.58 0.36
C GLU A 77 -4.90 5.40 -0.97
N ASN A 78 -4.19 5.10 -2.06
CA ASN A 78 -4.83 4.86 -3.36
C ASN A 78 -5.73 3.62 -3.33
N LEU A 79 -5.26 2.51 -2.74
CA LEU A 79 -6.06 1.29 -2.64
C LEU A 79 -7.32 1.49 -1.81
N LEU A 80 -7.19 2.18 -0.66
CA LEU A 80 -8.32 2.51 0.21
C LEU A 80 -9.30 3.48 -0.46
N ARG A 81 -8.84 4.44 -1.27
CA ARG A 81 -9.72 5.31 -2.06
C ARG A 81 -10.52 4.54 -3.09
N ILE A 82 -9.90 3.60 -3.81
CA ILE A 82 -10.60 2.76 -4.78
C ILE A 82 -11.63 1.88 -4.06
N ALA A 83 -11.26 1.31 -2.90
CA ALA A 83 -12.20 0.55 -2.07
C ALA A 83 -13.38 1.41 -1.59
N ALA A 84 -13.11 2.63 -1.11
CA ALA A 84 -14.13 3.58 -0.65
C ALA A 84 -15.08 4.01 -1.77
N ALA A 85 -14.56 4.23 -2.99
CA ALA A 85 -15.40 4.56 -4.14
C ALA A 85 -16.40 3.44 -4.47
N LYS A 86 -16.00 2.17 -4.24
CA LYS A 86 -16.86 1.00 -4.44
C LYS A 86 -17.78 0.72 -3.26
N ARG A 87 -17.34 1.00 -2.03
CA ARG A 87 -18.11 0.87 -0.79
C ARG A 87 -18.01 2.13 0.06
N PRO A 88 -18.81 3.17 -0.26
CA PRO A 88 -18.71 4.48 0.39
C PRO A 88 -19.16 4.49 1.85
N THR A 89 -19.90 3.46 2.29
CA THR A 89 -20.38 3.31 3.67
C THR A 89 -19.51 2.36 4.50
N ASP A 90 -18.36 1.94 3.98
CA ASP A 90 -17.42 1.05 4.67
C ASP A 90 -16.64 1.85 5.72
N ALA A 91 -17.10 1.76 6.98
CA ALA A 91 -16.56 2.53 8.09
C ALA A 91 -15.09 2.21 8.38
N ASP A 92 -14.66 0.97 8.15
CA ASP A 92 -13.27 0.56 8.34
C ASP A 92 -12.36 1.25 7.32
N VAL A 93 -12.78 1.30 6.04
CA VAL A 93 -12.04 2.01 4.99
C VAL A 93 -11.97 3.51 5.28
N ALA A 94 -13.07 4.11 5.75
CA ALA A 94 -13.10 5.52 6.13
C ALA A 94 -12.14 5.82 7.30
N ALA A 95 -12.12 4.97 8.33
CA ALA A 95 -11.22 5.11 9.46
C ALA A 95 -9.74 4.98 9.06
N LEU A 96 -9.41 4.05 8.16
CA LEU A 96 -8.04 3.88 7.65
C LEU A 96 -7.58 5.08 6.80
N LEU A 97 -8.47 5.68 6.01
CA LEU A 97 -8.15 6.90 5.27
C LEU A 97 -7.94 8.09 6.23
N GLY A 98 -8.78 8.22 7.25
CA GLY A 98 -8.64 9.25 8.29
C GLY A 98 -7.28 9.17 8.99
N SER A 99 -6.89 7.98 9.46
CA SER A 99 -5.62 7.79 10.15
C SER A 99 -4.39 8.04 9.26
N LEU A 100 -4.49 7.78 7.95
CA LEU A 100 -3.42 8.12 6.99
C LEU A 100 -3.30 9.63 6.77
N VAL A 101 -4.41 10.37 6.78
CA VAL A 101 -4.39 11.84 6.69
C VAL A 101 -3.76 12.44 7.95
N GLU A 102 -4.21 12.00 9.13
CA GLU A 102 -3.66 12.47 10.41
C GLU A 102 -2.15 12.23 10.52
N GLN A 103 -1.67 11.04 10.12
CA GLN A 103 -0.24 10.73 10.09
C GLN A 103 0.55 11.65 9.15
N ARG A 104 -0.03 12.04 8.01
CA ARG A 104 0.62 12.97 7.07
C ARG A 104 0.67 14.39 7.63
N GLU A 105 -0.40 14.84 8.27
CA GLU A 105 -0.46 16.15 8.89
C GLU A 105 0.54 16.26 10.05
N ALA A 106 0.61 15.24 10.90
CA ALA A 106 1.59 15.16 11.98
C ALA A 106 3.03 15.22 11.43
N ALA A 107 3.34 14.41 10.41
CA ALA A 107 4.66 14.42 9.79
C ALA A 107 5.02 15.77 9.12
N ALA A 108 4.02 16.47 8.57
CA ALA A 108 4.23 17.80 7.99
C ALA A 108 4.52 18.86 9.07
N ALA A 109 3.77 18.83 10.18
CA ALA A 109 3.98 19.74 11.31
C ALA A 109 5.35 19.53 11.97
N GLU A 110 5.81 18.29 12.12
CA GLU A 110 7.15 17.99 12.62
C GLU A 110 8.26 18.50 11.68
N ALA A 111 8.08 18.37 10.37
CA ALA A 111 9.03 18.87 9.39
C ALA A 111 9.14 20.40 9.40
N GLU A 112 8.01 21.11 9.58
CA GLU A 112 7.98 22.56 9.70
C GLU A 112 8.65 23.05 10.98
N ALA A 113 8.35 22.42 12.13
CA ALA A 113 8.98 22.75 13.40
C ALA A 113 10.51 22.50 13.39
N GLY A 114 10.96 21.42 12.74
CA GLY A 114 12.38 21.13 12.57
C GLY A 114 13.11 22.12 11.65
N ALA A 115 12.42 22.64 10.63
CA ALA A 115 12.98 23.64 9.72
C ALA A 115 13.14 25.01 10.41
N ASP A 116 12.15 25.45 11.20
CA ASP A 116 12.20 26.72 11.94
C ASP A 116 13.31 26.72 13.02
N ALA A 117 13.51 25.58 13.71
CA ALA A 117 14.59 25.42 14.68
C ALA A 117 15.99 25.45 14.04
N ALA A 118 16.14 25.00 12.80
CA ALA A 118 17.41 25.02 12.07
C ALA A 118 17.75 26.42 11.54
N ASP A 119 16.75 27.20 11.10
CA ASP A 119 16.94 28.57 10.59
C ASP A 119 17.27 29.55 11.73
N GLY A 120 16.62 29.40 12.89
CA GLY A 120 16.90 30.20 14.08
C GLY A 120 18.30 29.99 14.69
N ALA A 121 18.95 28.85 14.43
CA ALA A 121 20.30 28.55 14.92
C ALA A 121 21.43 29.17 14.06
N VAL A 122 21.14 29.61 12.83
CA VAL A 122 22.14 30.23 11.94
C VAL A 122 22.19 31.75 12.11
N ALA A 123 21.23 32.34 12.83
CA ALA A 123 21.11 33.78 13.04
C ALA A 123 21.62 34.30 14.41
N ALA A 124 22.20 33.44 15.25
CA ALA A 124 22.74 33.78 16.59
C ALA A 124 24.26 33.62 16.65
#